data_AF-A0A9P5EDB4-F1
#
_entry.id   AF-A0A9P5EDB4-F1
#
_cell.length_a   1.000
_cell.length_b   1.000
_cell.length_c   1.000
_cell.angle_alpha   90.00
_cell.angle_beta   90.00
_cell.angle_gamma   90.00
#
_symmetry.space_group_name_H-M   'P 1'
#
loop_
_entity.id
_entity.type
_entity.pdbx_description
1 polymer ?
#
loop_
_entity_poly.entity_id
_entity_poly.type
_entity_poly.pdbx_seq_one_letter_code
_entity_poly.pdbx_strand_id
1 'polypeptide(L)'
;MDVSCMLGTAAQQNYQDQVVAPRQLAKAICSTIVDAECHSGNIATAFTASDFFSCIGSCPERERRTFFLLMTKELFGIRDIIKYGLIFLGYPVSSSLYNNAMHLPMNQWLQDIQQSLGSFDLRAATKAGISVLGRLNIPSGHNSRIHEIVTSPLNHFHPKDYILLCRVSFVSAVSINARHLGIPWHDLISFDSKSPFPCLSEKLIQQELFDNGEKNTEQAAQMRLILKDYFKNIKSDLVPTQAQLTIAHHPTLDLIPWPKFRSKAITAVHSTPPLIDREDFCLDLLNDGLRCWGFANGTSLPSAAPWDAQNWEAAPWFLEKWEHLTEGRDGDEWKISARWWSMGAGSSV
;
A
#
# COMPACT_ATOMS: atom_id res chain seq x y z
N MET A 1 -21.33 -57.41 19.25
CA MET A 1 -22.36 -58.22 18.57
C MET A 1 -22.47 -57.65 17.17
N ASP A 2 -21.91 -58.39 16.21
CA ASP A 2 -21.99 -58.15 14.77
C ASP A 2 -23.41 -58.33 14.22
N VAL A 3 -23.52 -58.10 12.90
CA VAL A 3 -24.59 -58.52 11.94
C VAL A 3 -25.63 -57.41 11.71
N SER A 4 -25.95 -56.89 10.51
CA SER A 4 -25.98 -57.33 9.09
C SER A 4 -26.10 -56.05 8.23
N CYS A 5 -25.45 -55.80 7.08
CA CYS A 5 -25.40 -56.47 5.78
C CYS A 5 -26.70 -56.45 4.92
N MET A 6 -26.54 -56.00 3.67
CA MET A 6 -27.34 -56.22 2.43
C MET A 6 -28.69 -55.53 2.25
N LEU A 7 -29.20 -55.15 1.06
CA LEU A 7 -28.75 -54.83 -0.32
C LEU A 7 -30.06 -54.66 -1.14
N GLY A 8 -30.05 -53.80 -2.17
CA GLY A 8 -30.94 -53.86 -3.35
C GLY A 8 -32.28 -53.12 -3.25
N THR A 9 -32.87 -52.55 -4.31
CA THR A 9 -32.55 -52.46 -5.74
C THR A 9 -33.53 -51.46 -6.40
N ALA A 10 -33.00 -50.69 -7.36
CA ALA A 10 -33.61 -50.16 -8.60
C ALA A 10 -35.09 -49.71 -8.68
N ALA A 11 -35.29 -48.47 -9.14
CA ALA A 11 -36.31 -48.13 -10.13
C ALA A 11 -35.87 -46.90 -10.96
N GLN A 12 -35.73 -47.11 -12.28
CA GLN A 12 -35.57 -46.08 -13.31
C GLN A 12 -36.92 -45.42 -13.60
N GLN A 13 -36.93 -44.12 -13.92
CA GLN A 13 -37.76 -43.58 -15.00
C GLN A 13 -37.19 -42.25 -15.54
N ASN A 14 -36.93 -42.26 -16.85
CA ASN A 14 -36.51 -41.17 -17.70
C ASN A 14 -37.60 -40.09 -17.85
N TYR A 15 -37.20 -38.84 -18.07
CA TYR A 15 -37.82 -37.99 -19.09
C TYR A 15 -36.81 -36.95 -19.63
N GLN A 16 -36.77 -36.85 -20.95
CA GLN A 16 -35.78 -36.15 -21.79
C GLN A 16 -36.10 -34.67 -22.04
N ASP A 17 -35.00 -33.92 -22.25
CA ASP A 17 -34.72 -32.89 -23.27
C ASP A 17 -35.75 -31.82 -23.63
N GLN A 18 -35.31 -30.55 -23.57
CA GLN A 18 -35.33 -29.71 -24.76
C GLN A 18 -34.32 -28.55 -24.73
N VAL A 19 -33.48 -28.57 -25.78
CA VAL A 19 -32.45 -27.61 -26.19
C VAL A 19 -33.08 -26.50 -27.04
N VAL A 20 -32.77 -25.22 -26.79
CA VAL A 20 -32.80 -24.17 -27.83
C VAL A 20 -31.72 -23.09 -27.56
N ALA A 21 -30.71 -23.06 -28.43
CA ALA A 21 -30.01 -21.84 -28.91
C ALA A 21 -30.30 -21.77 -30.43
N PRO A 22 -30.21 -20.63 -31.17
CA PRO A 22 -28.89 -19.99 -31.44
C PRO A 22 -28.90 -18.50 -31.92
N ARG A 23 -27.69 -18.02 -32.25
CA ARG A 23 -27.26 -16.90 -33.15
C ARG A 23 -26.99 -15.54 -32.49
N GLN A 24 -25.74 -15.16 -32.25
CA GLN A 24 -24.71 -14.69 -33.21
C GLN A 24 -25.18 -13.59 -34.17
N LEU A 25 -24.70 -12.37 -33.94
CA LEU A 25 -24.32 -11.46 -35.03
C LEU A 25 -23.04 -10.73 -34.64
N ALA A 26 -21.92 -11.21 -35.20
CA ALA A 26 -20.70 -10.45 -35.31
C ALA A 26 -20.87 -9.39 -36.42
N LYS A 27 -20.53 -8.13 -36.13
CA LYS A 27 -20.10 -7.16 -37.14
C LYS A 27 -19.02 -6.25 -36.53
N ALA A 28 -18.11 -5.87 -37.40
CA ALA A 28 -16.72 -5.54 -37.16
C ALA A 28 -16.45 -4.03 -37.29
N ILE A 29 -15.36 -3.59 -36.63
CA ILE A 29 -14.33 -2.61 -37.06
C ILE A 29 -14.70 -1.10 -37.21
N CYS A 30 -14.04 -0.32 -36.34
CA CYS A 30 -13.42 1.03 -36.42
C CYS A 30 -14.14 2.31 -36.95
N SER A 31 -13.74 3.40 -36.25
CA SER A 31 -13.96 4.85 -36.46
C SER A 31 -15.35 5.35 -36.07
N THR A 32 -15.52 6.42 -35.27
CA THR A 32 -14.82 7.71 -35.38
C THR A 32 -14.83 8.45 -34.03
N ILE A 33 -13.74 9.17 -33.77
CA ILE A 33 -13.65 10.27 -32.78
C ILE A 33 -14.61 11.39 -33.23
N VAL A 34 -15.08 12.17 -32.25
CA VAL A 34 -15.60 13.56 -32.32
C VAL A 34 -17.07 13.70 -31.85
N ASP A 35 -17.21 14.52 -30.80
CA ASP A 35 -18.39 15.18 -30.20
C ASP A 35 -19.33 14.33 -29.31
N ALA A 36 -19.18 14.36 -27.98
CA ALA A 36 -19.58 15.43 -27.05
C ALA A 36 -21.10 15.58 -26.94
N GLU A 37 -21.70 14.88 -25.98
CA GLU A 37 -22.76 15.46 -25.16
C GLU A 37 -22.86 14.77 -23.79
N CYS A 38 -22.77 15.61 -22.77
CA CYS A 38 -22.75 15.28 -21.36
C CYS A 38 -24.06 14.59 -20.96
N HIS A 39 -24.00 13.30 -20.68
CA HIS A 39 -24.99 12.65 -19.82
C HIS A 39 -24.42 12.58 -18.41
N SER A 40 -24.77 13.57 -17.61
CA SER A 40 -24.61 13.57 -16.16
C SER A 40 -25.56 12.52 -15.55
N GLY A 41 -25.23 11.24 -15.73
CA GLY A 41 -25.66 10.21 -14.81
C GLY A 41 -24.85 10.38 -13.52
N ASN A 42 -25.53 10.47 -12.39
CA ASN A 42 -24.89 10.44 -11.06
C ASN A 42 -24.04 9.16 -10.93
N ILE A 43 -22.76 9.26 -11.31
CA ILE A 43 -21.75 8.29 -10.92
C ILE A 43 -21.58 8.52 -9.43
N ALA A 44 -22.10 7.61 -8.60
CA ALA A 44 -21.75 7.59 -7.18
C ALA A 44 -20.23 7.72 -7.09
N THR A 45 -19.75 8.83 -6.51
CA THR A 45 -18.32 9.15 -6.46
C THR A 45 -17.57 7.96 -5.90
N ALA A 46 -16.63 7.41 -6.69
CA ALA A 46 -15.79 6.29 -6.27
C ALA A 46 -15.12 6.61 -4.93
N PHE A 47 -14.93 5.60 -4.09
CA PHE A 47 -14.30 5.76 -2.78
C PHE A 47 -12.86 6.25 -2.92
N THR A 48 -12.52 7.34 -2.23
CA THR A 48 -11.22 8.04 -2.34
C THR A 48 -10.31 7.81 -1.13
N ALA A 49 -9.04 8.23 -1.19
CA ALA A 49 -8.17 8.23 -0.02
C ALA A 49 -8.66 9.23 1.04
N SER A 50 -9.14 10.41 0.62
CA SER A 50 -9.81 11.38 1.48
C SER A 50 -10.96 10.75 2.28
N ASP A 51 -11.77 9.90 1.64
CA ASP A 51 -12.83 9.16 2.33
C ASP A 51 -12.31 8.19 3.37
N PHE A 52 -11.23 7.47 3.04
CA PHE A 52 -10.57 6.56 3.96
C PHE A 52 -10.04 7.30 5.20
N PHE A 53 -9.29 8.39 5.01
CA PHE A 53 -8.76 9.20 6.12
C PHE A 53 -9.86 9.90 6.92
N SER A 54 -10.95 10.33 6.28
CA SER A 54 -12.13 10.87 6.96
C SER A 54 -12.82 9.82 7.84
N CYS A 55 -12.94 8.58 7.35
CA CYS A 55 -13.45 7.45 8.14
C CYS A 55 -12.59 7.22 9.38
N ILE A 56 -11.26 7.18 9.22
CA ILE A 56 -10.32 7.10 10.34
C ILE A 56 -10.56 8.27 11.31
N GLY A 57 -10.58 9.51 10.83
CA GLY A 57 -10.77 10.71 11.64
C GLY A 57 -12.04 10.68 12.49
N SER A 58 -13.11 10.06 11.97
CA SER A 58 -14.41 9.96 12.65
C SER A 58 -14.49 8.87 13.74
N CYS A 59 -13.56 7.92 13.78
CA CYS A 59 -13.56 6.83 14.76
C CYS A 59 -13.04 7.29 16.14
N PRO A 60 -13.46 6.63 17.25
CA PRO A 60 -12.94 6.93 18.59
C PRO A 60 -11.42 6.81 18.67
N GLU A 61 -10.76 7.71 19.41
CA GLU A 61 -9.29 7.75 19.47
C GLU A 61 -8.65 6.42 19.89
N ARG A 62 -9.25 5.74 20.86
CA ARG A 62 -8.80 4.41 21.30
C ARG A 62 -8.82 3.40 20.17
N GLU A 63 -9.91 3.33 19.40
CA GLU A 63 -10.05 2.41 18.26
C GLU A 63 -9.02 2.74 17.17
N ARG A 64 -8.85 4.03 16.83
CA ARG A 64 -7.84 4.49 15.87
C ARG A 64 -6.42 4.07 16.26
N ARG A 65 -6.06 4.27 17.54
CA ARG A 65 -4.73 3.90 18.06
C ARG A 65 -4.49 2.39 17.97
N THR A 66 -5.45 1.57 18.39
CA THR A 66 -5.34 0.10 18.30
C THR A 66 -5.21 -0.35 16.85
N PHE A 67 -6.07 0.17 15.97
CA PHE A 67 -6.06 -0.14 14.54
C PHE A 67 -4.70 0.17 13.88
N PHE A 68 -4.14 1.36 14.10
CA PHE A 68 -2.82 1.70 13.55
C PHE A 68 -1.70 0.83 14.13
N LEU A 69 -1.79 0.47 15.41
CA LEU A 69 -0.84 -0.43 16.02
C LEU A 69 -0.92 -1.84 15.41
N LEU A 70 -2.11 -2.29 15.00
CA LEU A 70 -2.28 -3.53 14.24
C LEU A 70 -1.68 -3.41 12.83
N MET A 71 -1.96 -2.35 12.07
CA MET A 71 -1.36 -2.19 10.72
C MET A 71 0.17 -2.06 10.74
N THR A 72 0.73 -1.57 11.85
CA THR A 72 2.18 -1.43 12.02
C THR A 72 2.86 -2.68 12.58
N LYS A 73 2.12 -3.60 13.21
CA LYS A 73 2.68 -4.85 13.78
C LYS A 73 2.35 -6.09 12.95
N GLU A 74 1.24 -6.05 12.23
CA GLU A 74 0.71 -7.13 11.42
C GLU A 74 0.70 -6.71 9.95
N LEU A 75 0.60 -7.66 9.01
CA LEU A 75 0.49 -7.36 7.57
C LEU A 75 -0.91 -6.91 7.15
N PHE A 76 -1.57 -6.09 7.97
CA PHE A 76 -2.86 -5.50 7.64
C PHE A 76 -2.69 -4.22 6.82
N GLY A 77 -3.41 -4.16 5.71
CA GLY A 77 -3.56 -2.98 4.85
C GLY A 77 -5.01 -2.51 4.76
N ILE A 78 -5.26 -1.55 3.86
CA ILE A 78 -6.60 -0.99 3.65
C ILE A 78 -7.64 -2.04 3.25
N ARG A 79 -7.24 -3.04 2.47
CA ARG A 79 -8.10 -4.16 2.06
C ARG A 79 -8.62 -4.99 3.23
N ASP A 80 -7.83 -5.14 4.29
CA ASP A 80 -8.20 -5.94 5.46
C ASP A 80 -9.31 -5.24 6.25
N ILE A 81 -9.18 -3.93 6.38
CA ILE A 81 -10.19 -3.07 7.01
C ILE A 81 -11.52 -3.23 6.27
N ILE A 82 -11.48 -3.09 4.94
CA ILE A 82 -12.69 -3.21 4.12
C ILE A 82 -13.26 -4.63 4.21
N LYS A 83 -12.43 -5.67 4.12
CA LYS A 83 -12.85 -7.07 4.25
C LYS A 83 -13.57 -7.34 5.58
N TYR A 84 -12.94 -7.02 6.70
CA TYR A 84 -13.51 -7.28 8.02
C TYR A 84 -14.73 -6.41 8.29
N GLY A 85 -14.76 -5.18 7.76
CA GLY A 85 -15.92 -4.32 7.77
C GLY A 85 -17.11 -4.90 7.03
N LEU A 86 -16.90 -5.39 5.81
CA LEU A 86 -17.93 -6.05 5.01
C LEU A 86 -18.47 -7.30 5.71
N ILE A 87 -17.58 -8.16 6.22
CA ILE A 87 -17.98 -9.36 6.98
C ILE A 87 -18.82 -8.97 8.21
N PHE A 88 -18.42 -7.93 8.95
CA PHE A 88 -19.15 -7.46 10.11
C PHE A 88 -20.54 -6.92 9.76
N LEU A 89 -20.68 -6.27 8.60
CA LEU A 89 -21.96 -5.80 8.07
C LEU A 89 -22.81 -6.91 7.45
N GLY A 90 -22.35 -8.17 7.47
CA GLY A 90 -23.09 -9.33 6.98
C GLY A 90 -22.91 -9.64 5.50
N TYR A 91 -21.94 -9.01 4.83
CA TYR A 91 -21.63 -9.31 3.43
C TYR A 91 -20.72 -10.54 3.30
N PRO A 92 -21.04 -11.48 2.39
CA PRO A 92 -20.25 -12.69 2.19
C PRO A 92 -19.02 -12.42 1.33
N VAL A 93 -17.89 -12.05 1.96
CA VAL A 93 -16.62 -11.84 1.23
C VAL A 93 -15.92 -13.18 1.00
N SER A 94 -15.84 -13.63 -0.26
CA SER A 94 -15.11 -14.84 -0.62
C SER A 94 -13.59 -14.65 -0.50
N SER A 95 -12.87 -15.72 -0.21
CA SER A 95 -11.40 -15.68 -0.14
C SER A 95 -10.76 -15.28 -1.46
N SER A 96 -11.32 -15.68 -2.61
CA SER A 96 -10.82 -15.30 -3.94
C SER A 96 -10.96 -13.80 -4.19
N LEU A 97 -12.13 -13.22 -3.90
CA LEU A 97 -12.36 -11.78 -4.06
C LEU A 97 -11.40 -10.96 -3.21
N TYR A 98 -11.11 -11.41 -1.98
CA TYR A 98 -10.14 -10.75 -1.12
C TYR A 98 -8.69 -10.95 -1.60
N ASN A 99 -8.29 -12.16 -2.00
CA ASN A 99 -6.92 -12.45 -2.44
C ASN A 99 -6.57 -11.69 -3.72
N ASN A 100 -7.55 -11.45 -4.60
CA ASN A 100 -7.37 -10.64 -5.81
C ASN A 100 -6.91 -9.20 -5.51
N ALA A 101 -7.22 -8.65 -4.32
CA ALA A 101 -6.75 -7.32 -3.90
C ALA A 101 -5.23 -7.17 -3.95
N MET A 102 -4.49 -8.28 -3.81
CA MET A 102 -3.02 -8.29 -3.85
C MET A 102 -2.46 -8.14 -5.27
N HIS A 103 -3.29 -8.41 -6.27
CA HIS A 103 -2.89 -8.54 -7.68
C HIS A 103 -3.50 -7.45 -8.57
N LEU A 104 -4.29 -6.56 -7.99
CA LEU A 104 -5.04 -5.54 -8.71
C LEU A 104 -4.82 -4.17 -8.08
N PRO A 105 -4.90 -3.10 -8.90
CA PRO A 105 -5.09 -1.75 -8.40
C PRO A 105 -6.29 -1.66 -7.44
N MET A 106 -6.21 -0.78 -6.44
CA MET A 106 -7.23 -0.67 -5.40
C MET A 106 -8.59 -0.30 -5.99
N ASN A 107 -8.63 0.65 -6.92
CA ASN A 107 -9.86 1.07 -7.60
C ASN A 107 -10.54 -0.08 -8.36
N GLN A 108 -9.77 -0.92 -9.05
CA GLN A 108 -10.28 -2.10 -9.74
C GLN A 108 -10.83 -3.11 -8.73
N TRP A 109 -10.10 -3.39 -7.66
CA TRP A 109 -10.56 -4.30 -6.62
C TRP A 109 -11.86 -3.82 -5.96
N LEU A 110 -11.98 -2.51 -5.68
CA LEU A 110 -13.21 -1.92 -5.14
C LEU A 110 -14.40 -2.11 -6.08
N GLN A 111 -14.20 -1.92 -7.39
CA GLN A 111 -15.24 -2.16 -8.40
C GLN A 111 -15.64 -3.64 -8.43
N ASP A 112 -14.68 -4.56 -8.39
CA ASP A 112 -14.94 -6.00 -8.39
C ASP A 112 -15.77 -6.42 -7.16
N ILE A 113 -15.48 -5.85 -5.98
CA ILE A 113 -16.28 -6.11 -4.77
C ILE A 113 -17.70 -5.57 -4.94
N GLN A 114 -17.87 -4.34 -5.44
CA GLN A 114 -19.19 -3.74 -5.66
C GLN A 114 -20.00 -4.54 -6.69
N GLN A 115 -19.36 -5.04 -7.74
CA GLN A 115 -20.01 -5.92 -8.72
C GLN A 115 -20.39 -7.27 -8.12
N SER A 116 -19.54 -7.85 -7.27
CA SER A 116 -19.77 -9.17 -6.68
C SER A 116 -20.77 -9.18 -5.52
N LEU A 117 -20.81 -8.14 -4.69
CA LEU A 117 -21.62 -8.09 -3.47
C LEU A 117 -22.87 -7.20 -3.61
N GLY A 118 -23.00 -6.50 -4.74
CA GLY A 118 -24.07 -5.54 -4.98
C GLY A 118 -23.79 -4.17 -4.32
N SER A 119 -24.84 -3.38 -4.16
CA SER A 119 -24.72 -2.03 -3.60
C SER A 119 -24.48 -2.08 -2.08
N PHE A 120 -23.37 -1.49 -1.64
CA PHE A 120 -23.06 -1.26 -0.23
C PHE A 120 -22.28 0.05 -0.06
N ASP A 121 -22.30 0.60 1.15
CA ASP A 121 -21.55 1.81 1.48
C ASP A 121 -20.12 1.45 1.92
N LEU A 122 -19.15 1.77 1.06
CA LEU A 122 -17.72 1.58 1.34
C LEU A 122 -17.26 2.34 2.59
N ARG A 123 -17.78 3.55 2.85
CA ARG A 123 -17.43 4.31 4.06
C ARG A 123 -17.96 3.62 5.31
N ALA A 124 -19.18 3.06 5.26
CA ALA A 124 -19.71 2.27 6.35
C ALA A 124 -18.89 1.00 6.59
N ALA A 125 -18.52 0.28 5.53
CA ALA A 125 -17.65 -0.89 5.63
C ALA A 125 -16.29 -0.52 6.24
N THR A 126 -15.62 0.54 5.76
CA THR A 126 -14.35 1.01 6.34
C THR A 126 -14.49 1.35 7.83
N LYS A 127 -15.52 2.10 8.24
CA LYS A 127 -15.74 2.44 9.66
C LYS A 127 -16.00 1.20 10.52
N ALA A 128 -16.80 0.26 10.02
CA ALA A 128 -17.04 -1.02 10.70
C ALA A 128 -15.74 -1.80 10.87
N GLY A 129 -14.92 -1.87 9.82
CA GLY A 129 -13.61 -2.54 9.84
C GLY A 129 -12.65 -1.93 10.86
N ILE A 130 -12.53 -0.60 10.89
CA ILE A 130 -11.71 0.11 11.88
C ILE A 130 -12.20 -0.19 13.30
N SER A 131 -13.52 -0.21 13.51
CA SER A 131 -14.08 -0.50 14.83
C SER A 131 -13.84 -1.94 15.27
N VAL A 132 -14.03 -2.91 14.37
CA VAL A 132 -13.77 -4.34 14.63
C VAL A 132 -12.30 -4.57 14.97
N LEU A 133 -11.39 -4.09 14.13
CA LEU A 133 -9.95 -4.22 14.35
C LEU A 133 -9.51 -3.45 15.60
N GLY A 134 -10.05 -2.26 15.82
CA GLY A 134 -9.73 -1.40 16.96
C GLY A 134 -10.17 -1.95 18.32
N ARG A 135 -11.02 -2.99 18.34
CA ARG A 135 -11.45 -3.72 19.54
C ARG A 135 -10.66 -5.00 19.79
N LEU A 136 -9.78 -5.41 18.86
CA LEU A 136 -8.94 -6.57 19.06
C LEU A 136 -7.88 -6.29 20.14
N ASN A 137 -7.58 -7.32 20.93
CA ASN A 137 -6.47 -7.26 21.86
C ASN A 137 -5.16 -7.41 21.09
N ILE A 138 -4.30 -6.42 21.21
CA ILE A 138 -2.97 -6.46 20.60
C ILE A 138 -2.09 -7.31 21.50
N PRO A 139 -1.45 -8.38 20.99
CA PRO A 139 -0.54 -9.18 21.77
C PRO A 139 0.54 -8.30 22.42
N SER A 140 0.70 -8.42 23.73
CA SER A 140 1.69 -7.69 24.52
C SER A 140 3.11 -8.26 24.40
N GLY A 141 3.26 -9.42 23.77
CA GLY A 141 4.56 -10.06 23.55
C GLY A 141 5.37 -9.41 22.41
N HIS A 142 6.69 -9.60 22.44
CA HIS A 142 7.60 -9.32 21.30
C HIS A 142 7.28 -10.16 20.05
N ASN A 143 6.37 -11.13 20.16
CA ASN A 143 5.90 -12.00 19.09
C ASN A 143 4.90 -11.28 18.18
N SER A 144 5.35 -10.22 17.52
CA SER A 144 4.73 -9.79 16.26
C SER A 144 4.85 -11.00 15.33
N ARG A 145 3.75 -11.56 14.83
CA ARG A 145 3.81 -12.74 13.98
C ARG A 145 4.64 -12.36 12.77
N ILE A 146 5.87 -12.89 12.73
CA ILE A 146 6.69 -12.88 11.53
C ILE A 146 5.84 -13.59 10.48
N HIS A 147 5.32 -12.83 9.53
CA HIS A 147 4.69 -13.41 8.36
C HIS A 147 5.82 -13.96 7.49
N GLU A 148 6.13 -15.21 7.79
CA GLU A 148 7.02 -16.10 7.08
C GLU A 148 6.57 -16.17 5.61
N ILE A 149 7.41 -15.68 4.70
CA ILE A 149 7.23 -15.94 3.28
C ILE A 149 8.54 -16.55 2.80
N VAL A 150 8.47 -17.87 2.63
CA VAL A 150 9.41 -18.77 1.95
C VAL A 150 10.60 -19.27 2.80
N THR A 151 10.49 -20.53 3.22
CA THR A 151 11.58 -21.49 3.05
C THR A 151 11.07 -22.60 2.12
N SER A 152 11.80 -22.88 1.04
CA SER A 152 11.62 -24.17 0.36
C SER A 152 12.30 -25.22 1.24
N PRO A 153 11.61 -26.31 1.63
CA PRO A 153 12.25 -27.37 2.38
C PRO A 153 13.08 -28.20 1.40
N LEU A 154 14.32 -27.81 1.16
CA LEU A 154 15.32 -28.79 0.76
C LEU A 154 15.59 -29.65 1.99
N ASN A 155 15.08 -30.88 1.96
CA ASN A 155 14.96 -31.87 3.04
C ASN A 155 16.26 -32.24 3.80
N HIS A 156 17.38 -31.54 3.63
CA HIS A 156 18.70 -31.95 4.09
C HIS A 156 19.57 -30.87 4.77
N PHE A 157 19.03 -29.69 5.12
CA PHE A 157 19.83 -28.65 5.78
C PHE A 157 19.65 -28.58 7.30
N HIS A 158 20.77 -28.43 8.01
CA HIS A 158 20.78 -28.20 9.46
C HIS A 158 20.13 -26.84 9.80
N PRO A 159 19.57 -26.67 11.03
CA PRO A 159 18.83 -25.45 11.43
C PRO A 159 19.62 -24.12 11.41
N LYS A 160 20.88 -24.11 10.97
CA LYS A 160 21.77 -22.94 10.99
C LYS A 160 22.01 -22.32 9.61
N ASP A 161 21.51 -22.92 8.52
CA ASP A 161 21.93 -22.57 7.15
C ASP A 161 20.84 -21.88 6.30
N TYR A 162 19.76 -21.38 6.91
CA TYR A 162 18.69 -20.69 6.18
C TYR A 162 18.52 -19.24 6.65
N ILE A 163 18.13 -18.38 5.71
CA ILE A 163 17.73 -16.99 5.97
C ILE A 163 16.21 -16.95 5.89
N LEU A 164 15.54 -16.53 6.96
CA LEU A 164 14.10 -16.28 6.91
C LEU A 164 13.84 -14.90 6.32
N LEU A 165 13.20 -14.89 5.15
CA LEU A 165 12.68 -13.68 4.58
C LEU A 165 11.33 -13.34 5.24
N CYS A 166 11.19 -12.09 5.64
CA CYS A 166 10.01 -11.61 6.33
C CYS A 166 9.47 -10.40 5.58
N ARG A 167 8.16 -10.38 5.38
CA ARG A 167 7.50 -9.22 4.80
C ARG A 167 7.18 -8.21 5.90
N VAL A 168 7.38 -6.95 5.60
CA VAL A 168 7.02 -5.78 6.41
C VAL A 168 5.96 -4.98 5.65
N SER A 169 4.87 -4.61 6.32
CA SER A 169 3.80 -3.84 5.68
C SER A 169 4.30 -2.48 5.23
N PHE A 170 3.66 -1.90 4.21
CA PHE A 170 3.98 -0.54 3.76
C PHE A 170 3.98 0.46 4.93
N VAL A 171 2.92 0.39 5.75
CA VAL A 171 2.70 1.28 6.91
C VAL A 171 3.80 1.14 7.96
N SER A 172 4.23 -0.10 8.27
CA SER A 172 5.35 -0.35 9.19
C SER A 172 6.66 0.21 8.65
N ALA A 173 6.97 -0.04 7.38
CA ALA A 173 8.22 0.38 6.75
C ALA A 173 8.33 1.91 6.72
N VAL A 174 7.26 2.59 6.28
CA VAL A 174 7.24 4.07 6.27
C VAL A 174 7.25 4.64 7.69
N SER A 175 6.65 3.97 8.68
CA SER A 175 6.73 4.41 10.10
C SER A 175 8.17 4.41 10.61
N ILE A 176 8.97 3.41 10.25
CA ILE A 176 10.39 3.33 10.64
C ILE A 176 11.18 4.44 9.94
N ASN A 177 10.97 4.64 8.63
CA ASN A 177 11.63 5.72 7.89
C ASN A 177 11.24 7.11 8.41
N ALA A 178 9.98 7.29 8.83
CA ALA A 178 9.52 8.57 9.38
C ALA A 178 10.22 8.89 10.71
N ARG A 179 10.39 7.88 11.58
CA ARG A 179 11.20 8.04 12.80
C ARG A 179 12.65 8.38 12.47
N HIS A 180 13.23 7.76 11.45
CA HIS A 180 14.59 8.07 10.97
C HIS A 180 14.71 9.53 10.49
N LEU A 181 13.69 10.04 9.83
CA LEU A 181 13.64 11.43 9.33
C LEU A 181 13.11 12.46 10.34
N GLY A 182 12.65 12.02 11.52
CA GLY A 182 12.02 12.91 12.51
C GLY A 182 10.63 13.42 12.10
N ILE A 183 9.95 12.75 11.17
CA ILE A 183 8.58 13.07 10.75
C ILE A 183 7.61 12.44 11.77
N PRO A 184 6.74 13.24 12.41
CA PRO A 184 5.88 12.73 13.44
C PRO A 184 4.73 11.90 12.85
N TRP A 185 4.27 10.91 13.62
CA TRP A 185 3.23 9.98 13.16
C TRP A 185 1.93 10.67 12.73
N HIS A 186 1.53 11.76 13.39
CA HIS A 186 0.31 12.48 13.06
C HIS A 186 0.32 13.05 11.64
N ASP A 187 1.51 13.39 11.12
CA ASP A 187 1.68 13.90 9.76
C ASP A 187 1.55 12.81 8.68
N LEU A 188 1.61 11.53 9.06
CA LEU A 188 1.43 10.42 8.12
C LEU A 188 -0.04 9.98 8.00
N ILE A 189 -0.84 10.28 9.02
CA ILE A 189 -2.25 9.84 9.12
C ILE A 189 -3.25 10.95 8.81
N SER A 190 -2.76 12.13 8.43
CA SER A 190 -3.56 13.28 8.03
C SER A 190 -3.35 13.51 6.54
N PHE A 191 -4.39 13.33 5.73
CA PHE A 191 -4.28 13.42 4.28
C PHE A 191 -3.76 14.78 3.82
N ASP A 192 -4.01 15.87 4.54
CA ASP A 192 -3.59 17.22 4.12
C ASP A 192 -2.22 17.66 4.67
N SER A 193 -1.53 16.79 5.41
CA SER A 193 -0.21 17.11 5.96
C SER A 193 0.82 17.40 4.86
N LYS A 194 1.79 18.24 5.20
CA LYS A 194 2.85 18.70 4.31
C LYS A 194 4.21 18.26 4.83
N SER A 195 5.06 17.80 3.93
CA SER A 195 6.46 17.49 4.22
C SER A 195 7.15 18.69 4.84
N PRO A 196 8.06 18.47 5.82
CA PRO A 196 8.86 19.55 6.38
C PRO A 196 9.92 20.06 5.39
N PHE A 197 10.31 19.27 4.39
CA PHE A 197 11.49 19.58 3.54
C PHE A 197 11.39 20.88 2.74
N PRO A 198 10.25 21.25 2.12
CA PRO A 198 10.13 22.53 1.44
C PRO A 198 10.36 23.72 2.38
N CYS A 199 9.77 23.66 3.58
CA CYS A 199 9.91 24.71 4.60
C CYS A 199 11.35 24.79 5.15
N LEU A 200 12.01 23.63 5.34
CA LEU A 200 13.41 23.58 5.73
C LEU A 200 14.32 24.23 4.68
N SER A 201 14.07 23.98 3.39
CA SER A 201 14.81 24.60 2.29
C SER A 201 14.59 26.11 2.23
N GLU A 202 13.35 26.58 2.39
CA GLU A 202 13.03 28.01 2.36
C GLU A 202 13.72 28.77 3.50
N LYS A 203 13.71 28.21 4.71
CA LYS A 203 14.40 28.80 5.88
C LYS A 203 15.91 28.90 5.65
N LEU A 204 16.53 27.92 4.99
CA LEU A 204 17.94 27.97 4.63
C LEU A 204 18.23 29.11 3.64
N ILE A 205 17.46 29.20 2.56
CA ILE A 205 17.63 30.24 1.53
C ILE A 205 17.40 31.65 2.11
N GLN A 206 16.34 31.83 2.89
CA GLN A 206 16.06 33.11 3.54
C GLN A 206 17.22 33.52 4.45
N GLN A 207 17.78 32.60 5.23
CA GLN A 207 18.93 32.89 6.10
C GLN A 207 20.22 33.24 5.34
N GLU A 208 20.44 32.70 4.14
CA GLU A 208 21.58 33.06 3.28
C GLU A 208 21.47 34.48 2.70
N LEU A 209 20.25 34.95 2.41
CA LEU A 209 20.00 36.27 1.82
C LEU A 209 20.05 37.43 2.84
N PHE A 210 19.80 37.16 4.13
CA PHE A 210 19.80 38.17 5.19
C PHE A 210 21.13 38.33 5.95
N ASP A 211 22.23 37.70 5.48
CA ASP A 211 23.58 37.75 6.08
C ASP A 211 24.31 39.10 5.88
N ASN A 212 23.57 40.22 5.89
CA ASN A 212 24.05 41.60 5.73
C ASN A 212 24.07 42.41 7.05
N GLY A 213 24.02 41.78 8.23
CA GLY A 213 24.03 42.49 9.52
C GLY A 213 24.43 41.65 10.73
N GLU A 214 25.45 42.13 11.46
CA GLU A 214 26.27 41.49 12.51
C GLU A 214 25.58 40.83 13.73
N LYS A 215 24.25 40.76 13.83
CA LYS A 215 23.56 40.14 14.99
C LYS A 215 22.80 38.84 14.72
N ASN A 216 22.54 38.49 13.45
CA ASN A 216 21.84 37.25 13.08
C ASN A 216 22.78 36.11 12.61
N THR A 217 24.07 36.39 12.48
CA THR A 217 25.11 35.53 11.90
C THR A 217 25.35 34.25 12.70
N GLU A 218 25.42 34.32 14.04
CA GLU A 218 25.80 33.17 14.89
C GLU A 218 24.68 32.12 14.98
N GLN A 219 23.42 32.54 15.18
CA GLN A 219 22.27 31.64 15.22
C GLN A 219 22.00 31.00 13.85
N ALA A 220 22.16 31.75 12.76
CA ALA A 220 22.06 31.21 11.40
C ALA A 220 23.20 30.24 11.08
N ALA A 221 24.43 30.54 11.48
CA ALA A 221 25.57 29.61 11.35
C ALA A 221 25.32 28.31 12.14
N GLN A 222 24.81 28.41 13.37
CA GLN A 222 24.46 27.26 14.19
C GLN A 222 23.35 26.41 13.54
N MET A 223 22.29 27.05 13.02
CA MET A 223 21.21 26.36 12.32
C MET A 223 21.74 25.63 11.06
N ARG A 224 22.62 26.28 10.28
CA ARG A 224 23.28 25.67 9.12
C ARG A 224 24.08 24.42 9.50
N LEU A 225 24.83 24.46 10.60
CA LEU A 225 25.58 23.30 11.09
C LEU A 225 24.66 22.16 11.53
N ILE A 226 23.58 22.46 12.26
CA ILE A 226 22.58 21.46 12.69
C ILE A 226 21.94 20.78 11.48
N LEU A 227 21.52 21.57 10.47
CA LEU A 227 20.89 21.02 9.27
C LEU A 227 21.88 20.22 8.43
N LYS A 228 23.12 20.69 8.29
CA LYS A 228 24.18 19.94 7.61
C LYS A 228 24.46 18.59 8.29
N ASP A 229 24.50 18.58 9.62
CA ASP A 229 24.65 17.34 10.39
C ASP A 229 23.42 16.43 10.24
N TYR A 230 22.21 16.99 10.29
CA TYR A 230 20.97 16.26 10.03
C TYR A 230 21.00 15.57 8.65
N PHE A 231 21.26 16.31 7.57
CA PHE A 231 21.35 15.73 6.22
C PHE A 231 22.47 14.70 6.08
N LYS A 232 23.60 14.89 6.76
CA LYS A 232 24.71 13.93 6.77
C LYS A 232 24.33 12.58 7.43
N ASN A 233 23.40 12.61 8.37
CA ASN A 233 22.93 11.42 9.09
C ASN A 233 21.74 10.73 8.39
N ILE A 234 21.18 11.32 7.32
CA ILE A 234 20.16 10.65 6.50
C ILE A 234 20.80 9.53 5.66
N LYS A 235 20.10 8.39 5.58
CA LYS A 235 20.51 7.25 4.74
C LYS A 235 20.40 7.63 3.27
N SER A 236 21.35 7.18 2.44
CA SER A 236 21.53 7.61 1.05
C SER A 236 20.23 7.66 0.25
N ASP A 237 19.40 6.62 0.33
CA ASP A 237 18.21 6.48 -0.50
C ASP A 237 17.03 7.35 -0.02
N LEU A 238 17.11 7.84 1.22
CA LEU A 238 16.14 8.76 1.81
C LEU A 238 16.58 10.22 1.75
N VAL A 239 17.81 10.53 1.32
CA VAL A 239 18.28 11.92 1.17
C VAL A 239 17.26 12.71 0.33
N PRO A 240 16.76 13.87 0.80
CA PRO A 240 15.74 14.61 0.08
C PRO A 240 16.21 15.06 -1.29
N THR A 241 15.36 14.86 -2.28
CA THR A 241 15.57 15.28 -3.66
C THR A 241 15.23 16.75 -3.86
N GLN A 242 15.64 17.34 -4.97
CA GLN A 242 15.30 18.73 -5.29
C GLN A 242 13.78 18.97 -5.33
N ALA A 243 13.01 18.01 -5.85
CA ALA A 243 11.54 18.10 -5.85
C ALA A 243 10.97 18.17 -4.42
N GLN A 244 11.51 17.37 -3.50
CA GLN A 244 11.10 17.38 -2.09
C GLN A 244 11.46 18.68 -1.37
N LEU A 245 12.55 19.34 -1.78
CA LEU A 245 12.96 20.62 -1.21
C LEU A 245 12.19 21.82 -1.78
N THR A 246 11.44 21.66 -2.87
CA THR A 246 10.85 22.80 -3.59
C THR A 246 9.34 22.74 -3.76
N ILE A 247 8.75 21.54 -3.76
CA ILE A 247 7.32 21.35 -4.04
C ILE A 247 6.62 20.93 -2.74
N ALA A 248 5.52 21.59 -2.38
CA ALA A 248 4.74 21.27 -1.19
C ALA A 248 3.92 19.96 -1.34
N HIS A 249 4.44 18.86 -0.80
CA HIS A 249 3.90 17.50 -0.98
C HIS A 249 3.59 16.81 0.35
N HIS A 250 2.95 15.63 0.31
CA HIS A 250 2.63 14.85 1.51
C HIS A 250 3.85 14.06 2.03
N PRO A 251 4.11 14.00 3.36
CA PRO A 251 5.30 13.36 3.91
C PRO A 251 5.46 11.88 3.56
N THR A 252 4.40 11.14 3.25
CA THR A 252 4.51 9.72 2.84
C THR A 252 5.48 9.51 1.67
N LEU A 253 5.57 10.48 0.74
CA LEU A 253 6.49 10.37 -0.39
C LEU A 253 7.94 10.49 0.04
N ASP A 254 8.23 11.11 1.19
CA ASP A 254 9.58 11.19 1.73
C ASP A 254 10.14 9.83 2.17
N LEU A 255 9.25 8.89 2.43
CA LEU A 255 9.52 7.64 3.15
C LEU A 255 9.79 6.46 2.21
N ILE A 256 9.69 6.65 0.90
CA ILE A 256 9.96 5.62 -0.11
C ILE A 256 11.42 5.75 -0.54
N PRO A 257 12.29 4.74 -0.36
CA PRO A 257 13.72 4.85 -0.63
C PRO A 257 14.07 4.72 -2.12
N TRP A 258 13.34 5.40 -3.00
CA TRP A 258 13.63 5.47 -4.43
C TRP A 258 13.67 6.94 -4.86
N PRO A 259 14.84 7.59 -4.85
CA PRO A 259 14.96 9.05 -5.09
C PRO A 259 14.33 9.52 -6.40
N LYS A 260 14.54 8.77 -7.49
CA LYS A 260 13.97 9.10 -8.80
C LYS A 260 12.45 8.99 -8.81
N PHE A 261 11.91 7.88 -8.31
CA PHE A 261 10.47 7.70 -8.13
C PHE A 261 9.85 8.81 -7.30
N ARG A 262 10.44 9.18 -6.15
CA ARG A 262 9.95 10.28 -5.30
C ARG A 262 9.87 11.59 -6.06
N SER A 263 10.93 11.95 -6.79
CA SER A 263 10.96 13.17 -7.59
C SER A 263 9.84 13.18 -8.64
N LYS A 264 9.69 12.08 -9.39
CA LYS A 264 8.65 11.94 -10.41
C LYS A 264 7.24 11.96 -9.83
N ALA A 265 6.98 11.24 -8.75
CA ALA A 265 5.69 11.20 -8.09
C ALA A 265 5.28 12.58 -7.57
N ILE A 266 6.18 13.30 -6.90
CA ILE A 266 5.91 14.66 -6.40
C ILE A 266 5.60 15.61 -7.56
N THR A 267 6.42 15.61 -8.61
CA THR A 267 6.17 16.45 -9.78
C THR A 267 4.85 16.08 -10.48
N ALA A 268 4.54 14.79 -10.61
CA ALA A 268 3.32 14.33 -11.26
C ALA A 268 2.06 14.75 -10.51
N VAL A 269 2.03 14.57 -9.18
CA VAL A 269 0.89 14.98 -8.33
C VAL A 269 0.65 16.49 -8.36
N HIS A 270 1.71 17.29 -8.45
CA HIS A 270 1.64 18.75 -8.32
C HIS A 270 1.73 19.53 -9.64
N SER A 271 1.79 18.83 -10.77
CA SER A 271 1.71 19.44 -12.10
C SER A 271 0.32 20.06 -12.36
N THR A 272 0.24 20.98 -13.33
CA THR A 272 -1.02 21.65 -13.71
C THR A 272 -1.27 21.45 -15.21
N PRO A 273 -2.23 20.61 -15.63
CA PRO A 273 -3.06 19.72 -14.78
C PRO A 273 -2.23 18.58 -14.15
N PRO A 274 -2.69 17.95 -13.05
CA PRO A 274 -2.01 16.80 -12.45
C PRO A 274 -1.86 15.64 -13.45
N LEU A 275 -0.68 15.04 -13.51
CA LEU A 275 -0.39 13.88 -14.37
C LEU A 275 -0.91 12.57 -13.78
N ILE A 276 -1.07 12.51 -12.46
CA ILE A 276 -1.64 11.36 -11.76
C ILE A 276 -2.70 11.81 -10.76
N ASP A 277 -3.68 10.93 -10.52
CA ASP A 277 -4.64 11.12 -9.43
C ASP A 277 -3.98 10.76 -8.09
N ARG A 278 -3.88 11.77 -7.22
CA ARG A 278 -3.34 11.65 -5.87
C ARG A 278 -4.15 10.69 -4.99
N GLU A 279 -5.46 10.69 -5.12
CA GLU A 279 -6.37 9.85 -4.34
C GLU A 279 -6.11 8.38 -4.65
N ASP A 280 -6.14 8.04 -5.94
CA ASP A 280 -5.90 6.68 -6.44
C ASP A 280 -4.48 6.19 -6.12
N PHE A 281 -3.47 7.04 -6.29
CA PHE A 281 -2.08 6.72 -5.96
C PHE A 281 -1.91 6.41 -4.46
N CYS A 282 -2.53 7.19 -3.58
CA CYS A 282 -2.46 6.96 -2.14
C CYS A 282 -3.11 5.64 -1.73
N LEU A 283 -4.27 5.32 -2.31
CA LEU A 283 -4.97 4.05 -2.08
C LEU A 283 -4.11 2.84 -2.50
N ASP A 284 -3.44 2.91 -3.66
CA ASP A 284 -2.57 1.84 -4.12
C ASP A 284 -1.33 1.64 -3.24
N LEU A 285 -0.74 2.71 -2.72
CA LEU A 285 0.34 2.62 -1.73
C LEU A 285 -0.14 1.93 -0.45
N LEU A 286 -1.33 2.30 0.05
CA LEU A 286 -1.94 1.68 1.24
C LEU A 286 -2.43 0.25 1.01
N ASN A 287 -2.59 -0.17 -0.25
CA ASN A 287 -2.97 -1.52 -0.66
C ASN A 287 -1.75 -2.43 -0.96
N ASP A 288 -0.59 -2.14 -0.35
CA ASP A 288 0.66 -2.89 -0.58
C ASP A 288 1.11 -2.93 -2.05
N GLY A 289 0.81 -1.88 -2.82
CA GLY A 289 1.45 -1.64 -4.10
C GLY A 289 2.98 -1.65 -3.97
N LEU A 290 3.48 -1.15 -2.84
CA LEU A 290 4.87 -1.29 -2.39
C LEU A 290 4.94 -2.07 -1.08
N ARG A 291 5.95 -2.92 -0.92
CA ARG A 291 6.23 -3.65 0.32
C ARG A 291 7.72 -3.68 0.63
N CYS A 292 8.06 -3.77 1.91
CA CYS A 292 9.43 -3.90 2.36
C CYS A 292 9.70 -5.32 2.83
N TRP A 293 10.93 -5.77 2.62
CA TRP A 293 11.45 -7.04 3.06
C TRP A 293 12.42 -6.82 4.23
N GLY A 294 12.49 -7.81 5.10
CA GLY A 294 13.43 -7.85 6.21
C GLY A 294 13.86 -9.28 6.50
N PHE A 295 14.82 -9.43 7.41
CA PHE A 295 15.37 -10.72 7.78
C PHE A 295 15.06 -11.03 9.23
N ALA A 296 14.62 -12.25 9.53
CA ALA A 296 14.51 -12.71 10.91
C ALA A 296 15.33 -13.98 11.14
N ASN A 297 15.67 -14.22 12.40
CA ASN A 297 16.29 -15.46 12.87
C ASN A 297 15.34 -16.30 13.73
N GLY A 298 14.03 -16.17 13.49
CA GLY A 298 12.98 -16.93 14.18
C GLY A 298 12.69 -16.52 15.63
N THR A 299 13.51 -15.66 16.23
CA THR A 299 13.40 -15.25 17.65
C THR A 299 13.36 -13.73 17.86
N SER A 300 13.55 -12.94 16.81
CA SER A 300 13.59 -11.48 16.85
C SER A 300 12.69 -10.84 15.78
N LEU A 301 12.29 -9.59 16.01
CA LEU A 301 11.60 -8.76 15.01
C LEU A 301 12.42 -8.72 13.72
N PRO A 302 11.81 -8.70 12.52
CA PRO A 302 12.56 -8.57 11.28
C PRO A 302 13.54 -7.39 11.34
N SER A 303 14.82 -7.68 11.14
CA SER A 303 15.84 -6.69 10.83
C SER A 303 15.61 -6.22 9.40
N ALA A 304 14.66 -5.29 9.25
CA ALA A 304 14.43 -4.56 8.01
C ALA A 304 15.23 -3.27 8.06
N ALA A 305 15.91 -2.94 6.96
CA ALA A 305 16.43 -1.61 6.71
C ALA A 305 15.50 -0.93 5.68
N PRO A 306 14.33 -0.40 6.11
CA PRO A 306 13.36 0.19 5.18
C PRO A 306 13.87 1.47 4.52
N TRP A 307 14.98 2.03 4.97
CA TRP A 307 15.68 3.14 4.33
C TRP A 307 16.61 2.70 3.19
N ASP A 308 16.73 1.40 2.91
CA ASP A 308 17.53 0.83 1.83
C ASP A 308 16.60 0.40 0.68
N ALA A 309 16.82 0.99 -0.50
CA ALA A 309 16.08 0.73 -1.72
C ALA A 309 15.99 -0.76 -2.08
N GLN A 310 17.05 -1.52 -1.78
CA GLN A 310 17.16 -2.93 -2.15
C GLN A 310 16.17 -3.82 -1.42
N ASN A 311 15.66 -3.37 -0.27
CA ASN A 311 14.70 -4.11 0.54
C ASN A 311 13.25 -3.87 0.10
N TRP A 312 13.00 -3.03 -0.90
CA TRP A 312 11.65 -2.73 -1.35
C TRP A 312 11.28 -3.49 -2.61
N GLU A 313 10.02 -3.88 -2.69
CA GLU A 313 9.42 -4.50 -3.86
C GLU A 313 8.12 -3.77 -4.19
N ALA A 314 7.97 -3.38 -5.45
CA ALA A 314 6.69 -2.98 -6.01
C ALA A 314 5.97 -4.21 -6.58
N ALA A 315 4.65 -4.25 -6.44
CA ALA A 315 3.83 -5.26 -7.11
C ALA A 315 3.90 -5.07 -8.64
N PRO A 316 3.81 -6.14 -9.46
CA PRO A 316 3.80 -6.02 -10.91
C PRO A 316 2.73 -5.05 -11.42
N TRP A 317 1.49 -5.18 -10.95
CA TRP A 317 0.38 -4.29 -11.31
C TRP A 317 0.63 -2.83 -10.94
N PHE A 318 1.41 -2.58 -9.88
CA PHE A 318 1.73 -1.22 -9.43
C PHE A 318 2.71 -0.56 -10.39
N LEU A 319 3.76 -1.29 -10.80
CA LEU A 319 4.72 -0.78 -11.78
C LEU A 319 4.10 -0.61 -13.17
N GLU A 320 3.15 -1.46 -13.55
CA GLU A 320 2.39 -1.31 -14.80
C GLU A 320 1.47 -0.08 -14.77
N LYS A 321 0.67 0.08 -13.70
CA LYS A 321 -0.24 1.23 -13.56
C LYS A 321 0.52 2.56 -13.47
N TRP A 322 1.62 2.57 -12.73
CA TRP A 322 2.41 3.78 -12.44
C TRP A 322 3.71 3.84 -13.24
N GLU A 323 3.78 3.22 -14.41
CA GLU A 323 5.00 3.10 -15.23
C GLU A 323 5.65 4.47 -15.50
N HIS A 324 4.84 5.51 -15.73
CA HIS A 324 5.27 6.90 -15.95
C HIS A 324 6.05 7.51 -14.78
N LEU A 325 5.91 6.97 -13.56
CA LEU A 325 6.67 7.40 -12.37
C LEU A 325 8.02 6.68 -12.24
N THR A 326 8.27 5.70 -13.09
CA THR A 326 9.49 4.88 -13.11
C THR A 326 10.29 5.17 -14.39
N GLU A 327 11.43 4.53 -14.59
CA GLU A 327 12.13 4.49 -15.89
C GLU A 327 11.73 3.24 -16.69
N GLY A 328 10.46 2.82 -16.53
CA GLY A 328 9.94 1.58 -17.10
C GLY A 328 10.73 0.36 -16.62
N ARG A 329 10.93 -0.59 -17.52
CA ARG A 329 11.66 -1.86 -17.27
C ARG A 329 13.13 -1.66 -16.90
N ASP A 330 13.70 -0.50 -17.23
CA ASP A 330 15.10 -0.18 -16.96
C ASP A 330 15.30 0.56 -15.62
N GLY A 331 14.21 0.97 -14.97
CA GLY A 331 14.26 1.63 -13.66
C GLY A 331 14.74 0.72 -12.53
N ASP A 332 15.33 1.35 -11.51
CA ASP A 332 15.81 0.65 -10.32
C ASP A 332 14.65 -0.05 -9.60
N GLU A 333 13.48 0.58 -9.55
CA GLU A 333 12.27 0.03 -8.92
C GLU A 333 11.87 -1.31 -9.57
N TRP A 334 11.91 -1.38 -10.90
CA TRP A 334 11.62 -2.61 -11.64
C TRP A 334 12.68 -3.67 -11.42
N LYS A 335 13.96 -3.31 -11.57
CA LYS A 335 15.08 -4.26 -11.42
C LYS A 335 15.17 -4.85 -10.02
N ILE A 336 14.98 -4.03 -8.98
CA ILE A 336 14.96 -4.49 -7.60
C ILE A 336 13.74 -5.40 -7.37
N SER A 337 12.55 -4.99 -7.81
CA SER A 337 11.33 -5.79 -7.63
C SER A 337 11.41 -7.14 -8.35
N ALA A 338 11.97 -7.17 -9.56
CA ALA A 338 12.17 -8.41 -10.33
C ALA A 338 13.06 -9.43 -9.61
N ARG A 339 14.04 -8.98 -8.83
CA ARG A 339 14.86 -9.88 -7.97
C ARG A 339 14.00 -10.52 -6.88
N TRP A 340 13.14 -9.75 -6.22
CA TRP A 340 12.20 -10.27 -5.23
C TRP A 340 11.19 -11.25 -5.82
N TRP A 341 10.63 -10.95 -6.99
CA TRP A 341 9.74 -11.87 -7.71
C TRP A 341 10.44 -13.18 -8.04
N SER A 342 11.69 -13.12 -8.48
CA SER A 342 12.48 -14.32 -8.81
C SER A 342 12.77 -15.18 -7.59
N MET A 343 12.97 -14.57 -6.42
CA MET A 343 13.17 -15.29 -5.15
C MET A 343 11.86 -15.90 -4.61
N GLY A 344 10.72 -15.22 -4.78
CA GLY A 344 9.40 -15.72 -4.37
C GLY A 344 8.80 -16.76 -5.32
N ALA A 345 9.05 -16.65 -6.62
CA ALA A 345 8.50 -17.53 -7.66
C ALA A 345 8.97 -19.00 -7.56
N GLY A 346 9.99 -19.30 -6.77
CA GLY A 346 10.40 -20.67 -6.45
C GLY A 346 9.46 -21.42 -5.49
N SER A 347 8.38 -20.79 -5.02
CA SER A 347 7.47 -21.34 -4.00
C SER A 347 6.04 -21.53 -4.51
N SER A 348 5.82 -21.43 -5.82
CA SER A 348 4.52 -21.58 -6.46
C SER A 348 4.64 -22.55 -7.63
N VAL A 349 4.81 -23.83 -7.32
CA VAL A 349 4.52 -24.95 -8.23
C VAL A 349 3.58 -25.91 -7.52
#